data_AF-A0A7S9DUY6-F1
#
_entry.id   AF-A0A7S9DUY6-F1
#
_cell.length_a   1.000
_cell.length_b   1.000
_cell.length_c   1.000
_cell.angle_alpha   90.00
_cell.angle_beta   90.00
_cell.angle_gamma   90.00
#
_symmetry.space_group_name_H-M   'P 1'
#
loop_
_entity.id
_entity.type
_entity.pdbx_description
1 polymer ?
#
loop_
_entity_poly.entity_id
_entity_poly.type
_entity_poly.pdbx_seq_one_letter_code
_entity_poly.pdbx_strand_id
1 'polypeptide(L)'
;MSKLVAQSAEARGYALFRYEASPGHWQDIDSDDVNSFIHSHMGDEFSCKDFRTWGASRFGLFSLPDVEAKIQENKRRTWPATLTSHVASMLGNTPAVCRQYYLHPQLVALVEDTRPRTETLSEMRQIIQKQGMSDASVSATEKLLNTIIRWR
;
A
#
# COMPACT_ATOMS: atom_id res chain seq x y z
N MET A 1 1.41 7.33 17.27
CA MET A 1 1.12 5.88 17.13
C MET A 1 1.77 5.03 18.24
N SER A 2 3.09 5.14 18.48
CA SER A 2 3.80 4.33 19.51
C SER A 2 3.12 4.28 20.89
N LYS A 3 2.65 5.42 21.42
CA LYS A 3 1.93 5.48 22.71
C LYS A 3 0.64 4.65 22.74
N LEU A 4 -0.16 4.67 21.66
CA LEU A 4 -1.43 3.94 21.59
C LEU A 4 -1.17 2.42 21.49
N VAL A 5 -0.16 2.03 20.72
CA VAL A 5 0.26 0.62 20.61
C VAL A 5 0.79 0.11 21.94
N ALA A 6 1.59 0.91 22.66
CA ALA A 6 2.07 0.55 23.99
C ALA A 6 0.91 0.37 24.99
N GLN A 7 -0.04 1.30 25.02
CA GLN A 7 -1.24 1.19 25.85
C GLN A 7 -2.07 -0.06 25.54
N SER A 8 -2.19 -0.43 24.26
CA SER A 8 -2.87 -1.64 23.84
C SER A 8 -2.12 -2.91 24.27
N ALA A 9 -0.78 -2.89 24.24
CA ALA A 9 0.08 -3.99 24.69
C ALA A 9 0.09 -4.19 26.22
N GLU A 10 -0.11 -3.12 26.99
CA GLU A 10 -0.21 -3.14 28.45
C GLU A 10 -1.56 -3.68 28.95
N ALA A 11 -2.56 -3.79 28.08
CA ALA A 11 -3.88 -4.30 28.42
C ALA A 11 -3.86 -5.80 28.75
N ARG A 12 -4.76 -6.24 29.63
CA ARG A 12 -4.79 -7.61 30.16
C ARG A 12 -5.13 -8.63 29.07
N GLY A 13 -4.19 -9.52 28.73
CA GLY A 13 -4.39 -10.66 27.85
C GLY A 13 -3.21 -10.87 26.89
N TYR A 14 -3.36 -11.77 25.92
CA TYR A 14 -2.27 -12.11 24.98
C TYR A 14 -2.32 -11.31 23.67
N ALA A 15 -3.51 -10.95 23.18
CA ALA A 15 -3.66 -10.23 21.92
C ALA A 15 -3.23 -8.76 22.07
N LEU A 16 -2.45 -8.27 21.10
CA LEU A 16 -1.92 -6.90 21.08
C LEU A 16 -3.01 -5.85 20.92
N PHE A 17 -4.01 -6.12 20.08
CA PHE A 17 -5.14 -5.22 19.83
C PHE A 17 -6.38 -5.78 20.51
N ARG A 18 -6.86 -5.08 21.53
CA ARG A 18 -8.00 -5.48 22.35
C ARG A 18 -8.66 -4.24 22.96
N TYR A 19 -9.93 -4.35 23.31
CA TYR A 19 -10.66 -3.28 24.00
C TYR A 19 -11.51 -3.85 25.13
N GLU A 20 -11.86 -2.99 26.08
CA GLU A 20 -12.76 -3.34 27.18
C GLU A 20 -14.20 -3.06 26.74
N ALA A 21 -14.93 -4.12 26.38
CA ALA A 21 -16.31 -4.01 25.91
C ALA A 21 -17.29 -3.66 27.05
N SER A 22 -16.95 -4.08 28.28
CA SER A 22 -17.61 -3.69 29.53
C SER A 22 -16.63 -3.89 30.70
N PRO A 23 -16.86 -3.31 31.90
CA PRO A 23 -15.90 -3.38 33.00
C PRO A 23 -15.44 -4.81 33.32
N GLY A 24 -14.14 -5.06 33.15
CA GLY A 24 -13.50 -6.35 33.34
C GLY A 24 -13.65 -7.36 32.18
N HIS A 25 -14.44 -7.05 31.16
CA HIS A 25 -14.67 -7.90 29.99
C HIS A 25 -13.92 -7.36 28.77
N TRP A 26 -12.82 -8.04 28.46
CA TRP A 26 -11.95 -7.71 27.34
C TRP A 26 -12.28 -8.54 26.11
N GLN A 27 -12.29 -7.88 24.95
CA GLN A 27 -12.45 -8.53 23.64
C GLN A 27 -11.23 -8.23 22.78
N ASP A 28 -10.74 -9.25 22.09
CA ASP A 28 -9.65 -9.12 21.12
C ASP A 28 -10.24 -8.52 19.82
N ILE A 29 -9.46 -7.71 19.11
CA ILE A 29 -9.84 -7.17 17.80
C ILE A 29 -9.42 -8.17 16.72
N ASP A 30 -10.36 -8.60 15.89
CA ASP A 30 -10.10 -9.46 14.74
C ASP A 30 -10.34 -8.76 13.39
N SER A 31 -10.27 -9.53 12.30
CA SER A 31 -10.49 -8.98 10.95
C SER A 31 -11.92 -8.54 10.69
N ASP A 32 -12.89 -9.17 11.34
CA ASP A 32 -14.31 -8.88 11.14
C ASP A 32 -14.68 -7.56 11.81
N ASP A 33 -14.07 -7.24 12.96
CA ASP A 33 -14.18 -5.93 13.61
C ASP A 33 -13.68 -4.81 12.69
N VAL A 34 -12.50 -5.01 12.08
CA VAL A 34 -11.90 -3.99 11.19
C VAL A 34 -12.73 -3.82 9.92
N ASN A 35 -13.22 -4.90 9.32
CA ASN A 35 -14.11 -4.80 8.16
C ASN A 35 -15.44 -4.14 8.52
N SER A 36 -16.03 -4.47 9.69
CA SER A 36 -17.26 -3.83 10.17
C SER A 36 -17.09 -2.32 10.34
N PHE A 37 -15.95 -1.90 10.87
CA PHE A 37 -15.59 -0.49 10.98
C PHE A 37 -15.47 0.18 9.60
N ILE A 38 -14.83 -0.47 8.63
CA ILE A 38 -14.71 0.07 7.27
C ILE A 38 -16.09 0.21 6.63
N HIS A 39 -16.92 -0.83 6.69
CA HIS A 39 -18.27 -0.82 6.13
C HIS A 39 -19.12 0.30 6.72
N SER A 40 -19.09 0.50 8.04
CA SER A 40 -19.90 1.53 8.70
C SER A 40 -19.52 2.97 8.32
N HIS A 41 -18.31 3.20 7.83
CA HIS A 41 -17.81 4.54 7.49
C HIS A 41 -17.67 4.78 5.98
N MET A 42 -17.50 3.73 5.18
CA MET A 42 -17.18 3.83 3.76
C MET A 42 -18.16 3.11 2.85
N GLY A 43 -19.02 2.23 3.39
CA GLY A 43 -19.91 1.37 2.62
C GLY A 43 -19.40 -0.08 2.50
N ASP A 44 -20.32 -1.00 2.24
CA ASP A 44 -20.06 -2.45 2.16
C ASP A 44 -19.22 -2.85 0.94
N GLU A 45 -19.00 -1.92 0.00
CA GLU A 45 -18.14 -2.12 -1.16
C GLU A 45 -16.64 -2.06 -0.84
N PHE A 46 -16.25 -1.51 0.33
CA PHE A 46 -14.85 -1.38 0.75
C PHE A 46 -14.49 -2.33 1.87
N SER A 47 -13.28 -2.89 1.83
CA SER A 47 -12.79 -3.82 2.85
C SER A 47 -11.32 -3.58 3.18
N CYS A 48 -10.79 -4.33 4.16
CA CYS A 48 -9.35 -4.36 4.45
C CYS A 48 -8.50 -4.71 3.22
N LYS A 49 -9.05 -5.43 2.24
CA LYS A 49 -8.35 -5.76 1.00
C LYS A 49 -8.08 -4.52 0.16
N ASP A 50 -9.01 -3.58 0.11
CA ASP A 50 -8.92 -2.39 -0.73
C ASP A 50 -7.84 -1.46 -0.18
N PHE A 51 -7.78 -1.28 1.14
CA PHE A 51 -6.71 -0.55 1.81
C PHE A 51 -5.33 -1.17 1.57
N ARG A 52 -5.21 -2.50 1.68
CA ARG A 52 -3.96 -3.22 1.38
C ARG A 52 -3.52 -3.01 -0.07
N THR A 53 -4.48 -3.08 -1.00
CA THR A 53 -4.22 -2.92 -2.43
C THR A 53 -3.83 -1.48 -2.77
N TRP A 54 -4.56 -0.52 -2.24
CA TRP A 54 -4.31 0.91 -2.40
C TRP A 54 -2.94 1.28 -1.84
N GLY A 55 -2.64 0.91 -0.59
CA GLY A 55 -1.37 1.25 0.05
C GLY A 55 -0.17 0.65 -0.66
N ALA A 56 -0.25 -0.62 -1.07
CA ALA A 56 0.83 -1.27 -1.81
C ALA A 56 1.00 -0.72 -3.24
N SER A 57 -0.09 -0.40 -3.93
CA SER A 57 -0.02 0.19 -5.28
C SER A 57 0.52 1.63 -5.24
N ARG A 58 0.10 2.42 -4.23
CA ARG A 58 0.62 3.76 -3.95
C ARG A 58 2.13 3.72 -3.67
N PHE A 59 2.57 2.80 -2.83
CA PHE A 59 4.00 2.58 -2.59
C PHE A 59 4.72 2.15 -3.86
N GLY A 60 4.17 1.18 -4.62
CA GLY A 60 4.76 0.74 -5.88
C GLY A 60 4.92 1.87 -6.91
N LEU A 61 3.93 2.75 -7.01
CA LEU A 61 3.98 3.95 -7.85
C LEU A 61 5.08 4.92 -7.40
N PHE A 62 5.19 5.14 -6.08
CA PHE A 62 6.25 5.98 -5.51
C PHE A 62 7.65 5.42 -5.79
N SER A 63 7.80 4.09 -5.78
CA SER A 63 9.07 3.38 -5.99
C SER A 63 9.50 3.23 -7.45
N LEU A 64 8.76 3.77 -8.43
CA LEU A 64 9.13 3.61 -9.85
C LEU A 64 10.56 4.09 -10.19
N PRO A 65 11.09 5.19 -9.65
CA PRO A 65 12.49 5.59 -9.87
C PRO A 65 13.50 4.54 -9.38
N ASP A 66 13.27 3.96 -8.20
CA ASP A 66 14.15 2.93 -7.64
C ASP A 66 14.06 1.62 -8.43
N VAL A 67 12.86 1.29 -8.92
CA VAL A 67 12.63 0.15 -9.82
C VAL A 67 13.37 0.36 -11.15
N GLU A 68 13.37 1.57 -11.70
CA GLU A 68 14.13 1.89 -12.91
C GLU A 68 15.63 1.66 -12.71
N ALA A 69 16.18 2.19 -11.61
CA ALA A 69 17.60 2.03 -11.29
C ALA A 69 18.00 0.54 -11.25
N LYS A 70 17.18 -0.29 -10.58
CA LYS A 70 17.38 -1.75 -10.54
C LYS A 70 17.33 -2.42 -11.92
N ILE A 71 16.52 -1.91 -12.85
CA ILE A 71 16.45 -2.45 -14.23
C ILE A 71 17.63 -1.96 -15.06
N GLN A 72 18.12 -0.74 -14.82
CA GLN A 72 19.30 -0.22 -15.48
C GLN A 72 20.56 -1.02 -15.12
N GLU A 73 20.68 -1.47 -13.88
CA GLU A 73 21.74 -2.38 -13.41
C GLU A 73 21.71 -3.75 -14.08
N ASN A 74 20.52 -4.26 -14.44
CA ASN A 74 20.37 -5.56 -15.08
C ASN A 74 19.22 -5.55 -16.09
N LYS A 75 19.57 -5.37 -17.36
CA LYS A 75 18.63 -5.26 -18.49
C LYS A 75 17.82 -6.53 -18.77
N ARG A 76 18.14 -7.68 -18.14
CA ARG A 76 17.32 -8.90 -18.21
C ARG A 76 16.07 -8.83 -17.33
N ARG A 77 16.01 -7.88 -16.39
CA ARG A 77 14.87 -7.67 -15.51
C ARG A 77 13.72 -7.02 -16.28
N THR A 78 12.50 -7.50 -16.04
CA THR A 78 11.28 -6.87 -16.55
C THR A 78 10.70 -5.91 -15.52
N TRP A 79 9.95 -4.90 -16.00
CA TRP A 79 9.29 -3.92 -15.14
C TRP A 79 8.29 -4.54 -14.16
N PRO A 80 7.30 -5.36 -14.61
CA PRO A 80 6.35 -5.99 -13.70
C PRO A 80 7.01 -6.83 -12.60
N ALA A 81 8.00 -7.66 -12.96
CA ALA A 81 8.67 -8.54 -11.99
C ALA A 81 9.51 -7.76 -10.99
N THR A 82 10.20 -6.70 -11.43
CA THR A 82 11.04 -5.87 -10.56
C THR A 82 10.19 -5.05 -9.60
N LEU A 83 9.12 -4.42 -10.09
CA LEU A 83 8.15 -3.70 -9.24
C LEU A 83 7.54 -4.64 -8.20
N THR A 84 7.03 -5.80 -8.64
CA THR A 84 6.43 -6.79 -7.74
C THR A 84 7.41 -7.23 -6.65
N SER A 85 8.65 -7.53 -7.03
CA SER A 85 9.68 -7.96 -6.06
C SER A 85 10.06 -6.84 -5.09
N HIS A 86 10.11 -5.59 -5.56
CA HIS A 86 10.38 -4.43 -4.72
C HIS A 86 9.29 -4.24 -3.65
N VAL A 87 8.02 -4.26 -4.06
CA VAL A 87 6.88 -4.09 -3.14
C VAL A 87 6.75 -5.29 -2.20
N ALA A 88 6.95 -6.50 -2.70
CA ALA A 88 6.94 -7.72 -1.87
C ALA A 88 7.97 -7.66 -0.75
N SER A 89 9.19 -7.20 -1.06
CA SER A 89 10.26 -7.02 -0.06
C SER A 89 9.89 -6.01 1.01
N MET A 90 9.22 -4.91 0.66
CA MET A 90 8.77 -3.92 1.64
C MET A 90 7.69 -4.48 2.56
N LEU A 91 6.74 -5.23 1.99
CA LEU A 91 5.61 -5.80 2.74
C LEU A 91 5.96 -7.06 3.55
N GLY A 92 7.19 -7.59 3.42
CA GLY A 92 7.56 -8.87 4.03
C GLY A 92 6.82 -10.08 3.44
N ASN A 93 6.39 -9.99 2.18
CA ASN A 93 5.63 -11.02 1.48
C ASN A 93 6.43 -11.62 0.30
N THR A 94 5.98 -12.75 -0.23
CA THR A 94 6.55 -13.29 -1.47
C THR A 94 6.07 -12.48 -2.69
N PRO A 95 6.84 -12.44 -3.81
CA PRO A 95 6.38 -11.79 -5.03
C PRO A 95 5.05 -12.34 -5.55
N ALA A 96 4.80 -13.66 -5.39
CA ALA A 96 3.55 -14.28 -5.78
C ALA A 96 2.35 -13.74 -4.96
N VAL A 97 2.49 -13.70 -3.62
CA VAL A 97 1.46 -13.14 -2.72
C VAL A 97 1.23 -11.66 -2.99
N CYS A 98 2.31 -10.88 -3.18
CA CYS A 98 2.21 -9.46 -3.49
C CYS A 98 1.47 -9.20 -4.80
N ARG A 99 1.78 -9.96 -5.85
CA ARG A 99 1.12 -9.84 -7.15
C ARG A 99 -0.36 -10.21 -7.08
N GLN A 100 -0.72 -11.18 -6.26
CA GLN A 100 -2.08 -11.69 -6.16
C GLN A 100 -3.00 -10.80 -5.29
N TYR A 101 -2.47 -10.22 -4.21
CA TYR A 101 -3.30 -9.61 -3.16
C TYR A 101 -3.00 -8.14 -2.85
N TYR A 102 -1.91 -7.57 -3.36
CA TYR A 102 -1.46 -6.23 -2.96
C TYR A 102 -1.30 -5.27 -4.13
N LEU A 103 -0.78 -5.71 -5.28
CA LEU A 103 -0.63 -4.82 -6.43
C LEU A 103 -1.89 -4.80 -7.29
N HIS A 104 -2.39 -3.60 -7.58
CA HIS A 104 -3.51 -3.44 -8.49
C HIS A 104 -3.09 -3.78 -9.93
N PRO A 105 -3.87 -4.60 -10.67
CA PRO A 105 -3.51 -5.03 -12.02
C PRO A 105 -3.25 -3.88 -13.02
N GLN A 106 -3.97 -2.76 -12.88
CA GLN A 106 -3.78 -1.60 -13.77
C GLN A 106 -2.41 -0.93 -13.60
N LEU A 107 -1.86 -0.90 -12.38
CA LEU A 107 -0.50 -0.40 -12.16
C LEU A 107 0.53 -1.35 -12.79
N VAL A 108 0.32 -2.66 -12.66
CA VAL A 108 1.19 -3.67 -13.27
C VAL A 108 1.18 -3.56 -14.80
N ALA A 109 -0.01 -3.37 -15.40
CA ALA A 109 -0.15 -3.16 -16.83
C ALA A 109 0.50 -1.84 -17.30
N LEU A 110 0.35 -0.76 -16.51
CA LEU A 110 0.96 0.53 -16.82
C LEU A 110 2.48 0.44 -16.94
N VAL A 111 3.14 -0.28 -16.03
CA VAL A 111 4.61 -0.41 -16.07
C VAL A 111 5.10 -1.38 -17.16
N GLU A 112 4.21 -2.20 -17.70
CA GLU A 112 4.52 -3.07 -18.84
C GLU A 112 4.59 -2.26 -20.14
N ASP A 113 3.67 -1.31 -20.35
CA ASP A 113 3.69 -0.40 -21.51
C ASP A 113 4.73 0.72 -21.35
N THR A 114 5.50 0.97 -22.41
CA THR A 114 6.61 1.92 -22.40
C THR A 114 6.19 3.37 -22.34
N ARG A 115 5.12 3.75 -23.06
CA ARG A 115 4.68 5.16 -23.10
C ARG A 115 4.12 5.64 -21.76
N PRO A 116 3.04 5.04 -21.22
CA PRO A 116 2.46 5.51 -19.96
C PRO A 116 3.45 5.35 -18.80
N ARG A 117 4.27 4.29 -18.78
CA ARG A 117 5.35 4.16 -17.79
C ARG A 117 6.30 5.36 -17.81
N THR A 118 6.81 5.75 -18.97
CA THR A 118 7.79 6.84 -19.09
C THR A 118 7.18 8.17 -18.65
N GLU A 119 5.93 8.43 -19.03
CA GLU A 119 5.17 9.62 -18.62
C GLU A 119 4.99 9.66 -17.10
N THR A 120 4.47 8.58 -16.52
CA THR A 120 4.27 8.45 -15.06
C THR A 120 5.59 8.56 -14.29
N LEU A 121 6.68 7.99 -14.80
CA LEU A 121 7.99 8.08 -14.16
C LEU A 121 8.52 9.51 -14.14
N SER A 122 8.31 10.28 -15.22
CA SER A 122 8.65 11.70 -15.28
C SER A 122 7.86 12.50 -14.26
N GLU A 123 6.55 12.27 -14.17
CA GLU A 123 5.68 12.94 -13.20
C GLU A 123 6.07 12.60 -11.75
N MET A 124 6.34 11.33 -11.46
CA MET A 124 6.80 10.90 -10.14
C MET A 124 8.13 11.55 -9.73
N ARG A 125 9.08 11.70 -10.66
CA ARG A 125 10.31 12.44 -10.40
C ARG A 125 10.06 13.89 -10.05
N GLN A 126 9.13 14.55 -10.73
CA GLN A 126 8.77 15.93 -10.41
C GLN A 126 8.11 16.05 -9.03
N ILE A 127 7.25 15.09 -8.66
CA ILE A 127 6.63 15.02 -7.33
C ILE A 127 7.73 14.90 -6.26
N ILE A 128 8.63 13.93 -6.42
CA ILE A 128 9.73 13.68 -5.46
C ILE A 128 10.67 14.89 -5.38
N GLN A 129 11.03 15.50 -6.50
CA GLN A 129 11.92 16.67 -6.52
C GLN A 129 11.30 17.90 -5.84
N LYS A 130 10.01 18.17 -6.08
CA LYS A 130 9.33 19.36 -5.53
C LYS A 130 8.99 19.22 -4.05
N GLN A 131 8.67 18.02 -3.60
CA GLN A 131 8.03 17.81 -2.30
C GLN A 131 8.84 16.90 -1.36
N GLY A 132 9.91 16.25 -1.84
CA GLY A 132 10.71 15.34 -1.04
C GLY A 132 9.88 14.19 -0.43
N MET A 133 10.30 13.69 0.74
CA MET A 133 9.53 12.72 1.53
C MET A 133 8.60 13.47 2.52
N SER A 134 7.61 14.20 2.00
CA SER A 134 6.65 14.95 2.82
C SER A 134 5.22 14.48 2.60
N ASP A 135 4.30 14.88 3.48
CA ASP A 135 2.86 14.61 3.32
C ASP A 135 2.30 15.17 1.99
N ALA A 136 2.92 16.22 1.44
CA ALA A 136 2.55 16.76 0.15
C ALA A 136 2.86 15.77 -1.00
N SER A 137 4.03 15.11 -0.97
CA SER A 137 4.36 14.07 -1.95
C SER A 137 3.49 12.84 -1.77
N VAL A 138 3.07 12.58 -0.53
CA VAL A 138 2.13 11.52 -0.24
C VAL A 138 0.81 11.75 -0.97
N SER A 139 0.22 12.94 -0.81
CA SER A 139 -1.04 13.32 -1.44
C SER A 139 -0.93 13.42 -2.96
N ALA A 140 0.18 13.94 -3.49
CA ALA A 140 0.38 14.02 -4.94
C ALA A 140 0.46 12.63 -5.59
N THR A 141 1.15 11.68 -4.94
CA THR A 141 1.21 10.28 -5.40
C THR A 141 -0.16 9.63 -5.40
N GLU A 142 -1.00 9.92 -4.40
CA GLU A 142 -2.38 9.39 -4.33
C GLU A 142 -3.25 9.94 -5.44
N LYS A 143 -3.15 11.24 -5.73
CA LYS A 143 -3.85 11.86 -6.85
C LYS A 143 -3.46 11.24 -8.18
N LEU A 144 -2.17 11.01 -8.40
CA LEU A 144 -1.69 10.32 -9.61
C LEU A 144 -2.17 8.87 -9.65
N LEU A 145 -2.16 8.15 -8.53
CA LEU A 145 -2.66 6.79 -8.48
C LEU A 145 -4.15 6.71 -8.89
N ASN A 146 -4.95 7.70 -8.51
CA ASN A 146 -6.37 7.77 -8.86
C ASN A 146 -6.63 8.09 -10.34
N THR A 147 -5.65 8.60 -11.09
CA THR A 147 -5.78 8.72 -12.56
C THR A 147 -5.45 7.40 -13.27
N ILE A 148 -4.66 6.53 -12.62
CA ILE A 148 -4.24 5.23 -13.14
C ILE A 148 -5.26 4.14 -12.81
N ILE A 149 -5.73 4.12 -11.56
CA ILE A 149 -6.61 3.07 -11.03
C ILE A 149 -8.05 3.58 -10.99
N ARG A 150 -8.94 2.79 -11.59
CA ARG A 150 -10.38 2.96 -11.41
C ARG A 150 -10.85 2.10 -10.24
N TRP A 151 -11.06 2.75 -9.11
CA TRP A 151 -11.73 2.15 -7.96
C TRP A 151 -13.20 1.91 -8.31
N ARG A 152 -13.75 0.80 -7.79
CA ARG A 152 -15.12 0.36 -8.07
C ARG A 152 -16.10 1.13 -7.20
#